data_AF-K8WFN3-F1
#
_entry.id   AF-K8WFN3-F1
#
_cell.length_a   1.000
_cell.length_b   1.000
_cell.length_c   1.000
_cell.angle_alpha   90.00
_cell.angle_beta   90.00
_cell.angle_gamma   90.00
#
_symmetry.space_group_name_H-M   'P 1'
#
loop_
_entity.id
_entity.type
_entity.pdbx_description
1 polymer ?
#
loop_
_entity_poly.entity_id
_entity_poly.type
_entity_poly.pdbx_seq_one_letter_code
_entity_poly.pdbx_strand_id
1 'polypeptide(L)'
;MLKIIKYWRALGGMMVVIFLVGCEPSANINDTLKQFQFSCVHESSLLPPLDPEADIWFQQARKLQIQKGPKDFARIALLYRQAAEKKHYKAMGNL
;
A
#
# COMPACT_ATOMS: atom_id res chain seq x y z
N MET A 1 -24.71 24.19 -58.49
CA MET A 1 -23.50 24.56 -57.72
C MET A 1 -23.70 25.67 -56.67
N LEU A 2 -24.93 26.08 -56.32
CA LEU A 2 -25.18 27.10 -55.27
C LEU A 2 -25.63 26.54 -53.91
N LYS A 3 -25.84 25.21 -53.78
CA LYS A 3 -26.24 24.58 -52.51
C LYS A 3 -25.05 24.28 -51.57
N ILE A 4 -23.83 24.22 -52.10
CA ILE A 4 -22.62 23.86 -51.34
C ILE A 4 -22.14 25.04 -50.47
N ILE A 5 -22.30 26.28 -50.95
CA ILE A 5 -21.87 27.50 -50.23
C ILE A 5 -22.73 27.76 -48.97
N LYS A 6 -24.02 27.40 -48.99
CA LYS A 6 -24.88 27.47 -47.78
C LYS A 6 -24.48 26.45 -46.71
N TYR A 7 -23.96 25.29 -47.13
CA TYR A 7 -23.51 24.25 -46.21
C TYR A 7 -22.21 24.65 -45.47
N TRP A 8 -21.31 25.37 -46.15
CA TRP A 8 -20.09 25.91 -45.53
C TRP A 8 -20.33 27.10 -44.57
N ARG A 9 -21.42 27.87 -44.73
CA ARG A 9 -21.80 28.89 -43.73
C ARG A 9 -22.47 28.31 -42.48
N ALA A 10 -23.03 27.10 -42.55
CA ALA A 10 -23.59 26.40 -41.39
C ALA A 10 -22.52 25.65 -40.58
N LEU A 11 -21.45 25.18 -41.23
CA LEU A 11 -20.37 24.42 -40.57
C LEU A 11 -19.37 25.29 -39.79
N GLY A 12 -19.23 26.57 -40.14
CA GLY A 12 -18.31 27.48 -39.43
C GLY A 12 -18.79 27.98 -38.07
N GLY A 13 -20.09 27.90 -37.77
CA GLY A 13 -20.66 28.41 -36.52
C GLY A 13 -20.65 27.40 -35.36
N MET A 14 -20.50 26.11 -35.63
CA MET A 14 -20.65 25.05 -34.64
C MET A 14 -19.33 24.67 -33.94
N MET A 15 -18.18 25.11 -34.46
CA MET A 15 -16.85 24.81 -33.90
C MET A 15 -16.38 25.79 -32.80
N VAL A 16 -17.16 26.80 -32.44
CA VAL A 16 -16.77 27.80 -31.41
C VAL A 16 -17.38 27.50 -30.03
N VAL A 17 -18.38 26.62 -29.94
CA VAL A 17 -19.10 26.34 -28.67
C VAL A 17 -18.38 25.29 -27.79
N ILE A 18 -17.35 24.62 -28.30
CA ILE A 18 -16.73 23.47 -27.61
C ILE A 18 -15.77 23.89 -26.46
N PHE A 19 -15.39 25.17 -26.34
CA PHE A 19 -14.28 25.58 -25.46
C PHE A 19 -14.64 26.18 -24.08
N LEU A 20 -15.91 26.23 -23.64
CA LEU A 20 -16.28 26.89 -22.37
C LEU A 20 -17.07 26.05 -21.36
N VAL A 21 -16.99 24.72 -21.40
CA VAL A 21 -17.49 23.88 -20.28
C VAL A 21 -16.35 23.00 -19.76
N GLY A 22 -15.34 23.65 -19.19
CA GLY A 22 -14.27 23.01 -18.44
C GLY A 22 -14.45 23.24 -16.94
N CYS A 23 -15.45 22.58 -16.34
CA CYS A 23 -15.48 22.36 -14.89
C CYS A 23 -15.98 20.93 -14.68
N GLU A 24 -15.05 19.98 -14.54
CA GLU A 24 -15.42 18.68 -13.99
C GLU A 24 -15.89 18.93 -12.54
N PRO A 25 -17.07 18.44 -12.13
CA PRO A 25 -17.48 18.56 -10.74
C PRO A 25 -16.44 17.86 -9.88
N SER A 26 -15.83 18.59 -8.95
CA SER A 26 -14.88 18.06 -7.97
C SER A 26 -15.51 16.83 -7.31
N ALA A 27 -14.97 15.65 -7.62
CA ALA A 27 -15.47 14.41 -7.05
C ALA A 27 -15.46 14.54 -5.52
N ASN A 28 -16.58 14.24 -4.88
CA ASN A 28 -16.64 14.28 -3.43
C ASN A 28 -15.67 13.23 -2.88
N ILE A 29 -14.74 13.66 -2.01
CA ILE A 29 -13.77 12.74 -1.40
C ILE A 29 -14.48 11.56 -0.73
N ASN A 30 -15.67 11.76 -0.15
CA ASN A 30 -16.44 10.71 0.50
C ASN A 30 -16.93 9.65 -0.48
N ASP A 31 -17.25 10.02 -1.72
CA ASP A 31 -17.64 9.06 -2.77
C ASP A 31 -16.44 8.23 -3.24
N THR A 32 -15.26 8.83 -3.28
CA THR A 32 -14.00 8.13 -3.60
C THR A 32 -13.57 7.18 -2.48
N LEU A 33 -13.89 7.51 -1.22
CA LEU A 33 -13.52 6.74 -0.04
C LEU A 33 -14.44 5.53 0.24
N LYS A 34 -15.61 5.44 -0.39
CA LYS A 34 -16.54 4.30 -0.21
C LYS A 34 -15.90 2.94 -0.47
N GLN A 35 -14.93 2.86 -1.39
CA GLN A 35 -14.20 1.64 -1.71
C GLN A 35 -13.01 1.33 -0.77
N PHE A 36 -12.65 2.27 0.12
CA PHE A 36 -11.54 2.16 1.06
C PHE A 36 -12.04 2.04 2.52
N GLN A 37 -13.11 1.26 2.71
CA GLN A 37 -13.63 0.97 4.03
C GLN A 37 -12.83 -0.17 4.65
N PHE A 38 -12.20 0.10 5.81
CA PHE A 38 -11.50 -0.90 6.61
C PHE A 38 -12.39 -1.34 7.78
N SER A 39 -12.42 -2.64 8.05
CA SER A 39 -13.07 -3.17 9.25
C SER A 39 -12.06 -3.22 10.40
N CYS A 40 -12.46 -2.73 11.58
CA CYS A 40 -11.68 -2.91 12.79
C CYS A 40 -11.69 -4.39 13.19
N VAL A 41 -10.51 -5.01 13.23
CA VAL A 41 -10.31 -6.42 13.59
C VAL A 41 -9.10 -6.54 14.50
N HIS A 42 -9.05 -7.59 15.33
CA HIS A 42 -7.92 -7.83 16.22
C HIS A 42 -6.78 -8.51 15.46
N GLU A 43 -5.57 -7.94 15.48
CA GLU A 43 -4.44 -8.47 14.70
C GLU A 43 -4.15 -9.95 15.00
N SER A 44 -4.20 -10.34 16.27
CA SER A 44 -3.88 -11.71 16.69
C SER A 44 -4.81 -12.78 16.11
N SER A 45 -5.99 -12.41 15.59
CA SER A 45 -6.89 -13.38 14.94
C SER A 45 -6.48 -13.68 13.49
N LEU A 46 -5.57 -12.91 12.91
CA LEU A 46 -5.13 -13.00 11.53
C LEU A 46 -3.70 -13.54 11.39
N LEU A 47 -2.93 -13.59 12.49
CA LEU A 47 -1.53 -13.99 12.44
C LEU A 47 -1.39 -15.51 12.28
N PRO A 48 -0.46 -15.98 11.41
CA PRO A 48 -0.16 -17.40 11.30
C PRO A 48 0.48 -17.92 12.59
N PRO A 49 0.33 -19.22 12.91
CA PRO A 49 1.04 -19.82 14.03
C PRO A 49 2.56 -19.77 13.80
N LEU A 50 3.30 -19.63 14.89
CA LEU A 50 4.77 -19.61 14.87
C LEU A 50 5.32 -21.02 15.05
N ASP A 51 6.39 -21.32 14.30
CA ASP A 51 7.18 -22.53 14.52
C ASP A 51 7.87 -22.44 15.91
N PRO A 52 7.72 -23.43 16.80
CA PRO A 52 8.26 -23.36 18.15
C PRO A 52 9.78 -23.22 18.22
N GLU A 53 10.51 -23.85 17.29
CA GLU A 53 11.96 -23.74 17.23
C GLU A 53 12.40 -22.34 16.75
N ALA A 54 11.69 -21.79 15.76
CA ALA A 54 11.92 -20.43 15.29
C ALA A 54 11.66 -19.37 16.37
N ASP A 55 10.63 -19.56 17.20
CA ASP A 55 10.33 -18.65 18.30
C ASP A 55 11.43 -18.69 19.37
N ILE A 56 12.07 -19.84 19.61
CA ILE A 56 13.25 -19.94 20.49
C ILE A 56 14.40 -19.08 19.95
N TRP A 57 14.73 -19.18 18.66
CA TRP A 57 15.80 -18.35 18.07
C TRP A 57 15.45 -16.86 18.11
N PHE A 58 14.19 -16.50 17.81
CA PHE A 58 13.71 -15.12 17.94
C PHE A 58 13.87 -14.60 19.37
N GLN A 59 13.42 -15.35 20.38
CA GLN A 59 13.54 -14.97 21.78
C GLN A 59 15.00 -14.81 22.23
N GLN A 60 15.90 -15.70 21.76
CA GLN A 60 17.34 -15.57 22.00
C GLN A 60 17.92 -14.29 21.39
N ALA A 61 17.57 -13.97 20.14
CA ALA A 61 17.98 -12.74 19.48
C ALA A 61 17.47 -11.50 20.25
N ARG A 62 16.21 -11.52 20.67
CA ARG A 62 15.61 -10.45 21.49
C ARG A 62 16.35 -10.24 22.79
N LYS A 63 16.70 -11.32 23.49
CA LYS A 63 17.43 -11.25 24.75
C LYS A 63 18.80 -10.57 24.57
N LEU A 64 19.54 -10.94 23.53
CA LEU A 64 20.83 -10.33 23.18
C LEU A 64 20.66 -8.85 22.78
N GLN A 65 19.62 -8.53 22.02
CA GLN A 65 19.38 -7.16 21.53
C GLN A 65 19.01 -6.19 22.65
N ILE A 66 18.21 -6.61 23.64
CA ILE A 66 17.79 -5.75 24.76
C ILE A 66 18.80 -5.73 25.92
N GLN A 67 19.75 -6.67 25.94
CA GLN A 67 20.79 -6.71 26.96
C GLN A 67 21.63 -5.43 26.95
N LYS A 68 21.96 -4.93 28.14
CA LYS A 68 22.84 -3.78 28.31
C LYS A 68 24.28 -4.14 27.95
N GLY A 69 25.02 -3.17 27.42
CA GLY A 69 26.43 -3.32 27.07
C GLY A 69 26.68 -3.53 25.57
N PRO A 70 27.93 -3.91 25.21
CA PRO A 70 28.30 -4.23 23.83
C PRO A 70 27.41 -5.35 23.27
N LYS A 71 27.04 -5.24 21.99
CA LYS A 71 26.16 -6.20 21.32
C LYS A 71 26.89 -6.91 20.20
N ASP A 72 26.71 -8.22 20.13
CA ASP A 72 27.08 -9.01 18.96
C ASP A 72 25.93 -8.97 17.94
N PHE A 73 25.93 -7.95 17.09
CA PHE A 73 24.93 -7.79 16.04
C PHE A 73 25.00 -8.89 14.99
N ALA A 74 26.17 -9.49 14.75
CA ALA A 74 26.30 -10.60 13.81
C ALA A 74 25.53 -11.83 14.32
N ARG A 75 25.66 -12.14 15.62
CA ARG A 75 24.89 -13.21 16.25
C ARG A 75 23.40 -12.92 16.29
N ILE A 76 22.99 -11.68 16.60
CA ILE A 76 21.58 -11.28 16.59
C ILE A 76 20.97 -11.45 15.20
N ALA A 77 21.64 -10.94 14.15
CA ALA A 77 21.17 -11.05 12.78
C ALA A 77 21.12 -12.50 12.29
N LEU A 78 22.07 -13.35 12.69
CA LEU A 78 22.05 -14.78 12.38
C LEU A 78 20.80 -15.46 12.96
N LEU A 79 20.51 -15.25 14.25
CA LEU A 79 19.35 -15.83 14.91
C LEU A 79 18.03 -15.37 14.27
N TYR A 80 17.92 -14.08 13.92
CA TYR A 80 16.74 -13.60 13.20
C TYR A 80 16.61 -14.21 11.81
N ARG A 81 17.70 -14.37 11.05
CA ARG A 81 17.66 -15.04 9.74
C ARG A 81 17.19 -16.49 9.87
N GLN A 82 17.71 -17.25 10.84
CA GLN A 82 17.28 -18.63 11.11
C GLN A 82 15.78 -18.70 11.42
N ALA A 83 15.26 -17.77 12.24
CA ALA A 83 13.82 -17.70 12.51
C ALA A 83 13.01 -17.27 11.28
N ALA A 84 13.52 -16.31 10.50
CA ALA A 84 12.87 -15.81 9.28
C ALA A 84 12.80 -16.87 8.16
N GLU A 85 13.79 -17.75 8.05
CA GLU A 85 13.77 -18.92 7.15
C GLU A 85 12.57 -19.83 7.42
N LYS A 86 12.13 -19.90 8.69
CA LYS A 86 10.91 -20.62 9.13
C LYS A 86 9.67 -19.72 9.16
N LYS A 87 9.67 -18.61 8.40
CA LYS A 87 8.55 -17.65 8.25
C LYS A 87 8.11 -17.00 9.56
N HIS A 88 9.03 -16.82 10.51
CA HIS A 88 8.72 -16.18 11.79
C HIS A 88 8.53 -14.66 11.63
N TYR A 89 7.28 -14.20 11.55
CA TYR A 89 6.95 -12.81 11.18
C TYR A 89 7.56 -11.75 12.10
N LYS A 90 7.71 -12.03 13.40
CA LYS A 90 8.38 -11.10 14.33
C LYS A 90 9.89 -11.00 14.09
N ALA A 91 10.51 -12.08 13.61
CA ALA A 91 11.94 -12.08 13.31
C ALA A 91 12.20 -11.35 12.00
N MET A 92 11.36 -11.59 10.99
CA MET A 92 11.36 -10.85 9.73
C MET A 92 11.20 -9.35 9.93
N GLY A 93 10.30 -8.92 10.83
CA GLY A 93 10.11 -7.49 11.13
C GLY A 93 11.23 -6.84 11.95
N ASN A 94 12.09 -7.65 12.59
CA ASN A 94 13.20 -7.18 13.42
C ASN A 94 14.56 -7.20 12.72
N LEU A 95 14.68 -7.94 11.61
CA LEU A 95 15.90 -8.09 10.81
C LEU A 95 16.10 -6.89 9.86
#